data_AF-A0A8J5CQP4-F1
#
_entry.id   AF-A0A8J5CQP4-F1
#
_cell.length_a   1.000
_cell.length_b   1.000
_cell.length_c   1.000
_cell.angle_alpha   90.00
_cell.angle_beta   90.00
_cell.angle_gamma   90.00
#
_symmetry.space_group_name_H-M   'P 1'
#
loop_
_entity.id
_entity.type
_entity.pdbx_description
1 polymer ?
#
loop_
_entity_poly.entity_id
_entity_poly.type
_entity_poly.pdbx_seq_one_letter_code
_entity_poly.pdbx_strand_id
1 'polypeptide(L)'
;MTREVDDAVDTVENLSEQVEEAIFQEFGRPEAAYKNRLRSRVYNLKDSKNPQLRENLLRGVITPQRLAVMTSDEMASDEMKALREKFTKQGIDDHQLAIAQGTKTDLLKCGKCNKRHCTYNQMQTRSSDEPMTTFVLCNHCGNRWKFC
;
A
#
# COMPACT_ATOMS: atom_id res chain seq x y z
N MET A 1 -38.67 -17.70 -15.49
CA MET A 1 -38.37 -16.26 -15.59
C MET A 1 -36.97 -16.10 -16.15
N THR A 2 -36.84 -16.33 -17.45
CA THR A 2 -35.65 -16.01 -18.22
C THR A 2 -35.64 -14.51 -18.40
N ARG A 3 -34.74 -13.79 -17.71
CA ARG A 3 -34.49 -12.38 -18.00
C ARG A 3 -33.91 -12.31 -19.41
N GLU A 4 -34.69 -11.73 -20.30
CA GLU A 4 -34.26 -11.29 -21.62
C GLU A 4 -33.06 -10.37 -21.41
N VAL A 5 -31.89 -10.83 -21.84
CA VAL A 5 -30.71 -9.97 -21.92
C VAL A 5 -30.88 -9.25 -23.25
N ASP A 6 -31.43 -8.04 -23.21
CA ASP A 6 -31.45 -7.14 -24.35
C ASP A 6 -30.01 -6.99 -24.87
N ASP A 7 -29.69 -7.65 -25.98
CA ASP A 7 -28.50 -7.44 -26.81
C ASP A 7 -28.58 -6.07 -27.53
N ALA A 8 -28.96 -5.02 -26.81
CA ALA A 8 -28.70 -3.66 -27.21
C ALA A 8 -27.24 -3.39 -26.88
N VAL A 9 -26.36 -3.50 -27.88
CA VAL A 9 -25.02 -2.92 -27.78
C VAL A 9 -25.24 -1.43 -27.53
N ASP A 10 -25.14 -1.03 -26.26
CA ASP A 10 -25.21 0.38 -25.89
C ASP A 10 -24.16 1.11 -26.73
N THR A 11 -24.62 2.11 -27.47
CA THR A 11 -23.75 2.89 -28.34
C THR A 11 -22.66 3.55 -27.48
N VAL A 12 -21.48 3.77 -28.06
CA VAL A 12 -20.38 4.44 -27.34
C VAL A 12 -20.83 5.81 -26.80
N GLU A 13 -21.74 6.46 -27.52
CA GLU A 13 -22.39 7.71 -27.14
C GLU A 13 -23.22 7.53 -25.85
N ASN A 14 -24.13 6.56 -25.81
CA ASN A 14 -24.93 6.27 -24.61
C ASN A 14 -24.06 5.94 -23.39
N LEU A 15 -23.01 5.11 -23.57
CA LEU A 15 -22.08 4.78 -22.48
C LEU A 15 -21.35 6.04 -21.98
N SER A 16 -20.96 6.93 -22.89
CA SER A 16 -20.27 8.16 -22.53
C SER A 16 -21.18 9.13 -21.76
N GLU A 17 -22.46 9.22 -22.12
CA GLU A 17 -23.47 10.00 -21.39
C GLU A 17 -23.70 9.43 -20.00
N GLN A 18 -23.86 8.10 -19.86
CA GLN A 18 -24.04 7.46 -18.54
C GLN A 18 -22.82 7.65 -17.62
N VAL A 19 -21.60 7.61 -18.15
CA VAL A 19 -20.38 7.89 -17.37
C VAL A 19 -20.33 9.35 -16.93
N GLU A 20 -20.65 10.29 -17.83
CA GLU A 20 -20.67 11.71 -17.53
C GLU A 20 -21.72 12.04 -16.48
N GLU A 21 -22.94 11.52 -16.63
CA GLU A 21 -24.04 11.71 -15.70
C GLU A 21 -23.68 11.16 -14.32
N ALA A 22 -23.10 9.96 -14.24
CA ALA A 22 -22.67 9.38 -12.97
C ALA A 22 -21.60 10.22 -12.27
N ILE A 23 -20.68 10.84 -13.02
CA ILE A 23 -19.70 11.79 -12.45
C ILE A 23 -20.42 13.08 -12.01
N PHE A 24 -21.37 13.58 -12.81
CA PHE A 24 -22.11 14.78 -12.48
C PHE A 24 -22.96 14.61 -11.22
N GLN A 25 -23.55 13.43 -10.99
CA GLN A 25 -24.30 13.11 -9.77
C GLN A 25 -23.42 13.17 -8.50
N GLU A 26 -22.12 12.85 -8.60
CA GLU A 26 -21.17 12.94 -7.47
C GLU A 26 -20.81 14.40 -7.14
N PHE A 27 -20.52 15.22 -8.16
CA PHE A 27 -20.01 16.59 -7.95
C PHE A 27 -21.11 17.67 -7.93
N GLY A 28 -22.24 17.44 -8.59
CA GLY A 28 -23.37 18.36 -8.71
C GLY A 28 -23.11 19.68 -9.46
N ARG A 29 -21.84 20.01 -9.74
CA ARG A 29 -21.41 21.25 -10.42
C ARG A 29 -20.17 21.01 -11.28
N PRO A 30 -20.02 21.72 -12.41
CA PRO A 30 -18.88 21.58 -13.32
C PRO A 30 -17.62 22.32 -12.82
N GLU A 31 -17.18 22.01 -11.61
CA GLU A 31 -16.00 22.58 -10.98
C GLU A 31 -14.70 21.91 -11.50
N ALA A 32 -13.54 22.45 -11.12
CA ALA A 32 -12.24 21.89 -11.49
C ALA A 32 -12.11 20.40 -11.13
N ALA A 33 -12.65 19.97 -10.00
CA ALA A 33 -12.62 18.57 -9.55
C ALA A 33 -13.40 17.64 -10.50
N TYR A 34 -14.60 18.04 -10.92
CA TYR A 34 -15.41 17.33 -11.92
C TYR A 34 -14.63 17.18 -13.25
N LYS A 35 -14.06 18.28 -13.77
CA LYS A 35 -13.28 18.25 -15.01
C LYS A 35 -12.04 17.36 -14.91
N ASN A 36 -11.40 17.35 -13.74
CA ASN A 36 -10.24 16.50 -13.47
C ASN A 36 -10.62 15.01 -13.43
N ARG A 37 -11.77 14.67 -12.85
CA ARG A 37 -12.32 13.30 -12.89
C ARG A 37 -12.55 12.84 -14.32
N LEU A 38 -13.21 13.68 -15.14
CA LEU A 38 -13.48 13.38 -16.54
C LEU A 38 -12.17 13.15 -17.33
N ARG A 39 -11.18 14.04 -17.17
CA ARG A 39 -9.86 13.89 -17.81
C ARG A 39 -9.15 12.61 -17.38
N SER A 40 -9.23 12.26 -16.10
CA SER A 40 -8.67 11.00 -15.59
C SER A 40 -9.32 9.79 -16.27
N ARG A 41 -10.65 9.76 -16.42
CA ARG A 41 -11.35 8.67 -17.14
C ARG A 41 -10.94 8.58 -18.59
N VAL A 42 -10.90 9.71 -19.29
CA VAL A 42 -10.46 9.76 -20.69
C VAL A 42 -9.03 9.26 -20.83
N TYR A 43 -8.12 9.64 -19.91
CA TYR A 43 -6.74 9.18 -19.93
C TYR A 43 -6.63 7.66 -19.72
N ASN A 44 -7.31 7.12 -18.70
CA ASN A 44 -7.28 5.68 -18.40
C ASN A 44 -7.93 4.84 -19.53
N LEU A 45 -9.02 5.32 -20.14
CA LEU A 45 -9.67 4.63 -21.26
C LEU A 45 -8.86 4.71 -22.57
N LYS A 46 -7.99 5.71 -22.71
CA LYS A 46 -7.09 5.87 -23.86
C LYS A 46 -5.73 5.17 -23.66
N ASP A 47 -5.50 4.53 -22.52
CA ASP A 47 -4.24 3.86 -22.25
C ASP A 47 -4.04 2.67 -23.20
N SER A 48 -3.00 2.75 -24.03
CA SER A 48 -2.64 1.69 -24.97
C SER A 48 -2.08 0.44 -24.28
N LYS A 49 -1.61 0.58 -23.03
CA LYS A 49 -1.07 -0.53 -22.24
C LYS A 49 -2.15 -1.31 -21.50
N ASN A 50 -3.37 -0.78 -21.41
CA ASN A 50 -4.51 -1.42 -20.76
C ASN A 50 -5.79 -1.37 -21.64
N PRO A 51 -5.79 -2.02 -22.82
CA PRO A 51 -6.98 -2.05 -23.68
C PRO A 51 -8.16 -2.79 -23.03
N GLN A 52 -7.88 -3.71 -22.11
CA GLN A 52 -8.87 -4.52 -21.40
C GLN A 52 -9.87 -3.67 -20.61
N LEU A 53 -9.45 -2.54 -20.04
CA LEU A 53 -10.36 -1.65 -19.32
C LEU A 53 -11.49 -1.14 -20.24
N ARG A 54 -11.16 -0.75 -21.46
CA ARG A 54 -12.14 -0.29 -22.46
C ARG A 54 -13.01 -1.43 -22.97
N GLU A 55 -12.43 -2.60 -23.21
CA GLU A 55 -13.19 -3.78 -23.63
C GLU A 55 -14.19 -4.22 -22.56
N ASN A 56 -13.79 -4.19 -21.29
CA ASN A 56 -14.66 -4.54 -20.16
C ASN A 56 -15.82 -3.55 -19.99
N LEU A 57 -15.62 -2.28 -20.30
CA LEU A 57 -16.70 -1.28 -20.34
C LEU A 57 -17.68 -1.58 -21.49
N LEU A 58 -17.17 -1.82 -22.70
CA LEU A 58 -18.00 -2.10 -23.89
C LEU A 58 -18.77 -3.42 -23.76
N ARG A 59 -18.21 -4.42 -23.07
CA ARG A 59 -18.86 -5.71 -22.80
C ARG A 59 -19.80 -5.67 -21.60
N GLY A 60 -19.92 -4.54 -20.90
CA GLY A 60 -20.76 -4.40 -19.71
C GLY A 60 -20.23 -5.12 -18.46
N VAL A 61 -18.98 -5.62 -18.47
CA VAL A 61 -18.33 -6.20 -17.28
C VAL A 61 -18.13 -5.13 -16.21
N ILE A 62 -17.80 -3.91 -16.64
CA ILE A 62 -17.72 -2.73 -15.77
C ILE A 62 -18.87 -1.79 -16.15
N THR A 63 -19.77 -1.55 -15.21
CA THR A 63 -20.85 -0.56 -15.41
C THR A 63 -20.31 0.87 -15.47
N PRO A 64 -20.94 1.78 -16.25
CA PRO A 64 -20.60 3.21 -16.28
C PRO A 64 -20.55 3.87 -14.90
N GLN A 65 -21.50 3.53 -14.03
CA GLN A 65 -21.60 4.02 -12.65
C GLN A 65 -20.40 3.57 -11.81
N ARG A 66 -20.00 2.30 -11.94
CA ARG A 66 -18.79 1.80 -11.27
C ARG A 66 -17.58 2.57 -11.77
N LEU A 67 -17.44 2.71 -13.10
CA LEU A 67 -16.33 3.43 -13.73
C LEU A 67 -16.21 4.86 -13.21
N ALA A 68 -17.32 5.59 -13.03
CA ALA A 68 -17.33 6.95 -12.51
C ALA A 68 -16.66 7.07 -11.12
N VAL A 69 -16.84 6.07 -10.24
CA VAL A 69 -16.36 6.12 -8.85
C VAL A 69 -14.94 5.55 -8.67
N MET A 70 -14.53 4.55 -9.47
CA MET A 70 -13.27 3.80 -9.29
C MET A 70 -12.04 4.70 -9.08
N THR A 71 -11.10 4.29 -8.26
CA THR A 71 -9.83 5.03 -8.16
C THR A 71 -8.95 4.80 -9.39
N SER A 72 -8.00 5.69 -9.65
CA SER A 72 -6.98 5.46 -10.70
C SER A 72 -6.23 4.15 -10.48
N ASP A 73 -6.07 3.74 -9.22
CA ASP A 73 -5.38 2.51 -8.88
C ASP A 73 -6.18 1.27 -9.26
N GLU A 74 -7.49 1.31 -9.05
CA GLU A 74 -8.43 0.27 -9.45
C GLU A 74 -8.63 0.16 -10.97
N MET A 75 -8.38 1.22 -11.73
CA MET A 75 -8.49 1.21 -13.20
C MET A 75 -7.22 0.72 -13.90
N ALA A 76 -6.10 0.60 -13.19
CA ALA A 76 -4.85 0.12 -13.79
C ALA A 76 -4.95 -1.33 -14.27
N SER A 77 -3.98 -1.74 -15.10
CA SER A 77 -3.87 -3.14 -15.53
C SER A 77 -3.67 -4.08 -14.34
N ASP A 78 -4.12 -5.32 -14.48
CA ASP A 78 -4.01 -6.32 -13.43
C ASP A 78 -2.55 -6.60 -13.06
N GLU A 79 -1.64 -6.56 -14.04
CA GLU A 79 -0.20 -6.64 -13.81
C GLU A 79 0.31 -5.49 -12.92
N MET A 80 -0.10 -4.25 -13.20
CA MET A 80 0.32 -3.11 -12.38
C MET A 80 -0.31 -3.10 -10.99
N LYS A 81 -1.53 -3.63 -10.83
CA LYS A 81 -2.14 -3.82 -9.51
C LYS A 81 -1.34 -4.82 -8.69
N ALA A 82 -1.08 -6.00 -9.25
CA ALA A 82 -0.29 -7.04 -8.59
C ALA A 82 1.12 -6.56 -8.25
N LEU A 83 1.76 -5.79 -9.15
CA LEU A 83 3.08 -5.24 -8.90
C LEU A 83 3.08 -4.22 -7.76
N ARG A 84 2.08 -3.33 -7.70
CA ARG A 84 1.94 -2.37 -6.61
C ARG A 84 1.67 -3.05 -5.28
N GLU A 85 0.75 -4.00 -5.24
CA GLU A 85 0.48 -4.80 -4.03
C GLU A 85 1.74 -5.49 -3.52
N LYS A 86 2.54 -6.07 -4.42
CA LYS A 86 3.82 -6.68 -4.07
C LYS A 86 4.79 -5.68 -3.45
N PHE A 87 4.98 -4.51 -4.05
CA PHE A 87 5.88 -3.49 -3.53
C PHE A 87 5.37 -2.89 -2.22
N THR A 88 4.07 -2.64 -2.08
CA THR A 88 3.47 -2.14 -0.84
C THR A 88 3.68 -3.15 0.28
N LYS A 89 3.46 -4.45 0.01
CA LYS A 89 3.73 -5.51 0.98
C LYS A 89 5.20 -5.56 1.39
N GLN A 90 6.11 -5.53 0.43
CA GLN A 90 7.56 -5.51 0.71
C GLN A 90 7.96 -4.30 1.54
N GLY A 91 7.46 -3.10 1.22
CA GLY A 91 7.75 -1.90 2.00
C GLY A 91 7.26 -1.98 3.45
N ILE A 92 6.09 -2.59 3.68
CA ILE A 92 5.58 -2.85 5.03
C ILE A 92 6.49 -3.83 5.77
N ASP A 93 6.85 -4.95 5.12
CA ASP A 93 7.70 -5.98 5.71
C ASP A 93 9.09 -5.42 6.07
N ASP A 94 9.71 -4.67 5.15
CA ASP A 94 11.02 -4.04 5.36
C ASP A 94 11.00 -3.03 6.51
N HIS A 95 9.92 -2.25 6.63
CA HIS A 95 9.76 -1.28 7.72
C HIS A 95 9.60 -1.97 9.08
N GLN A 96 8.93 -3.12 9.14
CA GLN A 96 8.80 -3.90 10.38
C GLN A 96 10.11 -4.57 10.81
N LEU A 97 11.01 -4.88 9.86
CA LEU A 97 12.29 -5.53 10.12
C LEU A 97 13.35 -4.57 10.70
N ALA A 98 13.17 -3.25 10.56
CA ALA A 98 14.09 -2.23 11.06
C ALA A 98 13.99 -1.97 12.58
N ILE A 99 13.82 -3.01 13.39
CA ILE A 99 14.02 -2.88 14.84
C ILE A 99 15.53 -2.73 15.05
N ALA A 100 15.97 -1.57 15.54
CA ALA A 100 17.35 -1.31 15.95
C ALA A 100 17.74 -2.22 17.13
N GLN A 101 17.97 -3.50 16.84
CA GLN A 101 18.55 -4.45 17.77
C GLN A 101 20.03 -4.12 17.81
N GLY A 102 20.57 -3.80 19.00
CA GLY A 102 22.00 -3.61 19.20
C GLY A 102 22.83 -4.82 18.74
N THR A 103 24.13 -4.82 19.00
CA THR A 103 25.00 -5.94 18.60
C THR A 103 24.65 -7.18 19.41
N LYS A 104 24.18 -8.24 18.73
CA LYS A 104 23.91 -9.55 19.32
C LYS A 104 25.24 -10.22 19.70
N THR A 105 25.29 -10.80 20.89
CA THR A 105 26.48 -11.47 21.41
C THR A 105 26.12 -12.64 22.32
N ASP A 106 26.92 -13.69 22.27
CA ASP A 106 26.89 -14.83 23.19
C ASP A 106 27.98 -14.76 24.27
N LEU A 107 28.76 -13.67 24.31
CA LEU A 107 29.83 -13.47 25.28
C LEU A 107 29.28 -13.25 26.71
N LEU A 108 28.04 -12.77 26.82
CA LEU A 108 27.43 -12.35 28.08
C LEU A 108 26.38 -13.37 28.52
N LYS A 109 26.59 -13.98 29.70
CA LYS A 109 25.63 -14.91 30.30
C LYS A 109 24.62 -14.15 31.17
N CYS A 110 23.33 -14.36 30.93
CA CYS A 110 22.28 -13.75 31.75
C CYS A 110 22.21 -14.38 33.14
N GLY A 111 22.25 -13.56 34.20
CA GLY A 111 22.14 -14.04 35.58
C GLY A 111 20.77 -14.59 35.99
N LYS A 112 19.69 -14.29 35.25
CA LYS A 112 18.33 -14.79 35.55
C LYS A 112 18.03 -16.14 34.89
N CYS A 113 18.22 -16.24 33.57
CA CYS A 113 17.86 -17.44 32.81
C CYS A 113 19.06 -18.31 32.43
N ASN A 114 20.29 -17.90 32.78
CA ASN A 114 21.54 -18.60 32.46
C ASN A 114 21.85 -18.82 30.96
N LYS A 115 21.05 -18.26 30.05
CA LYS A 115 21.28 -18.30 28.61
C LYS A 115 22.23 -17.17 28.16
N ARG A 116 22.87 -17.35 27.01
CA ARG A 116 23.89 -16.43 26.47
C ARG A 116 23.42 -15.50 25.36
N HIS A 117 22.24 -15.71 24.78
CA HIS A 117 21.69 -14.84 23.74
C HIS A 117 21.31 -13.45 24.31
N CYS A 118 22.25 -12.51 24.18
CA CYS A 118 22.13 -11.15 24.67
C CYS A 118 22.42 -10.14 23.55
N THR A 119 21.93 -8.93 23.72
CA THR A 119 22.19 -7.79 22.86
C THR A 119 22.88 -6.73 23.70
N TYR A 120 23.98 -6.15 23.22
CA TYR A 120 24.65 -5.05 23.91
C TYR A 120 24.73 -3.79 23.05
N ASN A 121 24.80 -2.64 23.71
CA ASN A 121 25.08 -1.35 23.10
C ASN A 121 25.93 -0.51 24.05
N GLN A 122 26.96 0.13 23.50
CA GLN A 122 27.89 0.96 24.27
C GLN A 122 27.51 2.42 24.10
N MET A 123 27.30 3.12 25.21
CA MET A 123 26.97 4.54 25.22
C MET A 123 27.80 5.25 26.27
N GLN A 124 28.37 6.40 25.91
CA GLN A 124 29.03 7.27 26.87
C GLN A 124 27.94 8.01 27.64
N THR A 125 27.75 7.65 28.92
CA THR A 125 26.70 8.23 29.77
C THR A 125 27.23 9.16 30.85
N ARG A 126 28.56 9.36 30.89
CA ARG A 126 29.29 10.14 31.89
C ARG A 126 30.33 11.04 31.20
N SER A 127 31.06 11.83 31.99
CA SER A 127 32.08 12.77 31.48
C SER A 127 33.09 12.08 30.56
N SER A 128 33.78 12.87 29.74
CA SER A 128 34.78 12.38 28.78
C SER A 128 35.92 11.57 29.41
N ASP A 129 36.16 11.76 30.71
CA ASP A 129 37.20 11.07 31.47
C ASP A 129 36.78 9.66 31.95
N GLU A 130 35.52 9.28 31.80
CA GLU A 130 35.00 7.96 32.18
C GLU A 130 34.81 7.03 30.96
N PRO A 131 35.09 5.72 31.11
CA PRO A 131 34.93 4.76 30.03
C PRO A 131 33.47 4.61 29.60
N MET A 132 33.26 4.13 28.37
CA MET A 132 31.92 3.87 27.83
C MET A 132 31.14 2.88 28.70
N THR A 133 29.86 3.16 28.94
CA THR A 133 28.98 2.24 29.66
C THR A 133 28.38 1.23 28.68
N THR A 134 28.53 -0.06 28.98
CA THR A 134 27.93 -1.12 28.16
C THR A 134 26.56 -1.50 28.74
N PHE A 135 25.50 -1.29 27.97
CA PHE A 135 24.14 -1.73 28.29
C PHE A 135 23.90 -3.09 27.65
N VAL A 136 23.27 -4.01 28.39
CA VAL A 136 23.00 -5.38 27.96
C VAL A 136 21.54 -5.72 28.18
N LEU A 137 20.94 -6.36 27.19
CA LEU A 137 19.59 -6.93 27.21
C LEU A 137 19.68 -8.44 26.94
N CYS A 138 19.10 -9.26 27.80
CA CYS A 138 18.89 -10.67 27.50
C CYS A 138 17.65 -10.85 26.62
N ASN A 139 17.82 -11.42 25.44
CA ASN A 139 16.75 -11.62 24.46
C ASN A 139 15.81 -12.79 24.84
N HIS A 140 16.15 -13.61 25.84
CA HIS A 140 15.30 -14.73 26.30
C HIS A 140 14.36 -14.38 27.45
N CYS A 141 14.80 -13.56 28.40
CA CYS A 141 14.01 -13.24 29.60
C CYS A 141 13.77 -11.74 29.80
N GLY A 142 14.26 -10.90 28.88
CA GLY A 142 14.11 -9.44 28.95
C GLY A 142 14.94 -8.75 30.03
N ASN A 143 15.81 -9.49 30.76
CA ASN A 143 16.65 -8.90 31.81
C ASN A 143 17.60 -7.86 31.22
N ARG A 144 17.69 -6.68 31.85
CA ARG A 144 18.56 -5.59 31.44
C ARG A 144 19.56 -5.29 32.55
N TRP A 145 20.83 -5.11 32.20
CA TRP A 145 21.87 -4.68 33.14
C TRP A 145 22.93 -3.85 32.43
N LYS A 146 23.79 -3.19 33.20
CA LYS A 146 24.90 -2.38 32.68
C LYS A 146 26.19 -2.73 33.41
N PHE A 147 27.32 -2.59 32.75
CA PHE A 147 28.64 -2.62 33.38
C PHE A 147 29.47 -1.42 32.88
N CYS A 148 30.20 -0.82 33.82
CA CYS A 148 31.10 0.31 33.61
C CYS A 148 32.54 -0.19 33.66
#